data_AF-A0A7S6W0L0-F1
#
_entry.id   AF-A0A7S6W0L0-F1
#
_cell.length_a   1.000
_cell.length_b   1.000
_cell.length_c   1.000
_cell.angle_alpha   90.00
_cell.angle_beta   90.00
_cell.angle_gamma   90.00
#
_symmetry.space_group_name_H-M   'P 1'
#
loop_
_entity.id
_entity.type
_entity.pdbx_description
1 polymer ?
#
loop_
_entity_poly.entity_id
_entity_poly.type
_entity_poly.pdbx_seq_one_letter_code
_entity_poly.pdbx_strand_id
1 'polypeptide(L)'
;MEFIEQIKEVMKESRKEMHVDQIAEAIVAKYPHTQQHLDVLSKKISSILSKDIDKYKTKSEFTKPKNSKGAPRRGIYRLKIKKVVPDIVPPPPTVNALYTGKAGEFAVMAELLFFGFNTSYMAVDDGIDLVAAKDNKYFHIQVKTANISESNNQYRFTINQRSYDSKDASSTFYIFVLRSCNGPSYVNNPNRG
;
A
#
# COMPACT_ATOMS: atom_id res chain seq x y z
N MET A 1 -14.60 -13.81 -21.66
CA MET A 1 -14.93 -13.64 -20.22
C MET A 1 -16.21 -14.41 -19.95
N GLU A 2 -16.21 -15.31 -18.98
CA GLU A 2 -17.41 -16.07 -18.61
C GLU A 2 -18.51 -15.15 -18.06
N PHE A 3 -19.77 -15.49 -18.31
CA PHE A 3 -20.91 -14.64 -17.94
C PHE A 3 -21.03 -14.43 -16.41
N ILE A 4 -20.57 -15.41 -15.61
CA ILE A 4 -20.52 -15.28 -14.14
C ILE A 4 -19.49 -14.25 -13.66
N GLU A 5 -18.38 -14.07 -14.39
CA GLU A 5 -17.38 -13.06 -14.09
C GLU A 5 -17.90 -11.65 -14.40
N GLN A 6 -18.71 -11.47 -15.45
CA GLN A 6 -19.39 -10.21 -15.74
C GLN A 6 -20.35 -9.82 -14.61
N ILE A 7 -21.14 -10.77 -14.11
CA ILE A 7 -22.03 -10.56 -12.95
C ILE A 7 -21.21 -10.13 -11.73
N LYS A 8 -20.10 -10.83 -11.46
CA LYS A 8 -19.21 -10.52 -10.33
C LYS A 8 -18.63 -9.11 -10.43
N GLU A 9 -18.19 -8.70 -11.61
CA GLU A 9 -17.59 -7.38 -11.84
C GLU A 9 -18.59 -6.25 -11.55
N VAL A 10 -19.81 -6.36 -12.11
CA VAL A 10 -20.89 -5.40 -11.88
C VAL A 10 -21.30 -5.32 -10.40
N MET A 11 -21.42 -6.47 -9.73
CA MET A 11 -21.77 -6.50 -8.30
C MET A 11 -20.64 -5.96 -7.41
N LYS A 12 -19.38 -6.10 -7.83
CA LYS A 12 -18.20 -5.58 -7.11
C LYS A 12 -18.16 -4.06 -7.10
N GLU A 13 -18.59 -3.41 -8.19
CA GLU A 13 -18.66 -1.94 -8.29
C GLU A 13 -19.77 -1.37 -7.40
N SER A 14 -20.94 -2.01 -7.38
CA SER A 14 -22.08 -1.57 -6.57
C SER A 14 -21.84 -1.69 -5.06
N ARG A 15 -21.09 -2.72 -4.61
CA ARG A 15 -20.85 -3.07 -3.19
C ARG A 15 -22.12 -3.22 -2.33
N LYS A 16 -23.30 -3.35 -2.97
CA LYS A 16 -24.62 -3.44 -2.32
C LYS A 16 -25.36 -4.72 -2.73
N GLU A 17 -26.50 -4.98 -2.07
CA GLU A 17 -27.43 -6.02 -2.52
C GLU A 17 -28.13 -5.51 -3.79
N MET A 18 -28.26 -6.37 -4.80
CA MET A 18 -28.88 -6.01 -6.08
C MET A 18 -29.96 -7.01 -6.46
N HIS A 19 -31.05 -6.50 -7.03
CA HIS A 19 -32.05 -7.34 -7.70
C HIS A 19 -31.50 -7.81 -9.05
N VAL A 20 -31.91 -9.00 -9.52
CA VAL A 20 -31.45 -9.55 -10.82
C VAL A 20 -31.72 -8.64 -12.00
N ASP A 21 -32.79 -7.83 -11.95
CA ASP A 21 -33.09 -6.85 -12.99
C ASP A 21 -32.07 -5.70 -13.00
N GLN A 22 -31.68 -5.21 -11.81
CA GLN A 22 -30.64 -4.20 -11.69
C GLN A 22 -29.27 -4.72 -12.13
N ILE A 23 -28.99 -6.01 -11.89
CA ILE A 23 -27.77 -6.67 -12.39
C ILE A 23 -27.83 -6.76 -13.92
N ALA A 24 -29.00 -7.10 -14.50
CA ALA A 24 -29.20 -7.17 -15.94
C ALA A 24 -28.99 -5.80 -16.61
N GLU A 25 -29.59 -4.74 -16.08
CA GLU A 25 -29.40 -3.35 -16.54
C GLU A 25 -27.92 -2.95 -16.51
N ALA A 26 -27.24 -3.20 -15.39
CA ALA A 26 -25.84 -2.83 -15.24
C ALA A 26 -24.90 -3.64 -16.15
N ILE A 27 -25.23 -4.92 -16.44
CA ILE A 27 -24.50 -5.72 -17.43
C ILE A 27 -24.69 -5.16 -18.84
N VAL A 28 -25.92 -4.80 -19.23
CA VAL A 28 -26.18 -4.22 -20.56
C VAL A 28 -25.48 -2.87 -20.72
N ALA A 29 -25.53 -2.02 -19.69
CA ALA A 29 -24.85 -0.73 -19.68
C ALA A 29 -23.32 -0.86 -19.81
N LYS A 30 -22.73 -1.87 -19.15
CA LYS A 30 -21.29 -2.09 -19.13
C LYS A 30 -20.76 -2.91 -20.31
N TYR A 31 -21.57 -3.81 -20.85
CA TYR A 31 -21.22 -4.69 -21.97
C TYR A 31 -22.28 -4.58 -23.09
N PRO A 32 -22.20 -3.55 -23.95
CA PRO A 32 -23.20 -3.23 -24.98
C PRO A 32 -23.42 -4.32 -26.03
N HIS A 33 -22.50 -5.28 -26.15
CA HIS A 33 -22.64 -6.44 -27.04
C HIS A 33 -23.64 -7.49 -26.54
N THR A 34 -24.25 -7.29 -25.36
CA THR A 34 -25.25 -8.19 -24.79
C THR A 34 -26.61 -7.96 -25.47
N GLN A 35 -26.85 -8.63 -26.61
CA GLN A 35 -28.08 -8.51 -27.40
C GLN A 35 -29.25 -9.36 -26.84
N GLN A 36 -29.49 -9.34 -25.53
CA GLN A 36 -30.61 -10.09 -24.92
C GLN A 36 -31.62 -9.14 -24.27
N HIS A 37 -32.91 -9.45 -24.43
CA HIS A 37 -33.98 -8.73 -23.72
C HIS A 37 -33.79 -8.85 -22.20
N LEU A 38 -34.07 -7.77 -21.47
CA LEU A 38 -33.78 -7.65 -20.04
C LEU A 38 -34.39 -8.81 -19.22
N ASP A 39 -35.64 -9.18 -19.51
CA ASP A 39 -36.34 -10.29 -18.84
C ASP A 39 -35.64 -11.65 -18.99
N VAL A 40 -35.08 -11.91 -20.18
CA VAL A 40 -34.35 -13.16 -20.46
C VAL A 40 -33.05 -13.14 -19.67
N LEU A 41 -32.39 -12.00 -19.62
CA LEU A 41 -31.14 -11.80 -18.90
C LEU A 41 -31.33 -11.97 -17.39
N SER A 42 -32.36 -11.36 -16.80
CA SER A 42 -32.71 -11.50 -15.39
C SER A 42 -32.96 -12.96 -14.99
N LYS A 43 -33.71 -13.72 -15.80
CA LYS A 43 -33.96 -15.15 -15.57
C LYS A 43 -32.66 -15.96 -15.64
N LYS A 44 -31.80 -15.66 -16.62
CA LYS A 44 -30.49 -16.30 -16.79
C LYS A 44 -29.56 -16.02 -15.60
N ILE A 45 -29.46 -14.76 -15.16
CA ILE A 45 -28.68 -14.35 -13.98
C ILE A 45 -29.18 -15.10 -12.73
N SER A 46 -30.50 -15.13 -12.51
CA SER A 46 -31.08 -15.84 -11.35
C SER A 46 -30.74 -17.34 -11.36
N SER A 47 -30.78 -17.98 -12.54
CA SER A 47 -30.43 -19.39 -12.70
C SER A 47 -28.95 -19.65 -12.39
N ILE A 48 -28.07 -18.82 -12.93
CA ILE A 48 -26.61 -18.94 -12.76
C ILE A 48 -26.23 -18.74 -11.30
N LEU A 49 -26.69 -17.67 -10.67
CA LEU A 49 -26.37 -17.37 -9.28
C LEU A 49 -26.93 -18.42 -8.32
N SER A 50 -28.14 -18.92 -8.56
CA SER A 50 -28.71 -20.00 -7.74
C SER A 50 -27.90 -21.29 -7.88
N LYS A 51 -27.56 -21.70 -9.11
CA LYS A 51 -26.73 -22.89 -9.37
C LYS A 51 -25.34 -22.78 -8.74
N ASP A 52 -24.72 -21.60 -8.80
CA ASP A 52 -23.42 -21.35 -8.17
C ASP A 52 -23.48 -21.52 -6.64
N ILE A 53 -24.47 -20.87 -6.01
CA ILE A 53 -24.68 -20.97 -4.57
C ILE A 53 -24.97 -22.41 -4.14
N ASP A 54 -25.80 -23.15 -4.90
CA ASP A 54 -26.12 -24.53 -4.59
C ASP A 54 -24.93 -25.47 -4.76
N LYS A 55 -24.12 -25.26 -5.82
CA LYS A 55 -22.92 -26.04 -6.13
C LYS A 55 -21.78 -25.81 -5.12
N TYR A 56 -21.49 -24.55 -4.79
CA TYR A 56 -20.34 -24.18 -3.97
C TYR A 56 -20.69 -23.89 -2.50
N LYS A 57 -21.97 -23.78 -2.15
CA LYS A 57 -22.46 -23.58 -0.77
C LYS A 57 -21.74 -22.42 -0.07
N THR A 58 -21.02 -22.69 1.01
CA THR A 58 -20.25 -21.70 1.77
C THR A 58 -19.08 -21.12 0.99
N LYS A 59 -18.54 -21.86 0.01
CA LYS A 59 -17.42 -21.45 -0.86
C LYS A 59 -17.85 -20.53 -2.01
N SER A 60 -19.15 -20.43 -2.32
CA SER A 60 -19.64 -19.48 -3.33
C SER A 60 -19.28 -18.05 -2.93
N GLU A 61 -18.87 -17.24 -3.90
CA GLU A 61 -18.65 -15.81 -3.70
C GLU A 61 -19.97 -15.03 -3.58
N PHE A 62 -21.10 -15.65 -3.93
CA PHE A 62 -22.42 -15.04 -3.88
C PHE A 62 -23.21 -15.50 -2.65
N THR A 63 -24.20 -14.70 -2.26
CA THR A 63 -25.15 -15.04 -1.20
C THR A 63 -26.52 -14.44 -1.48
N LYS A 64 -27.58 -15.07 -0.95
CA LYS A 64 -28.95 -14.54 -0.94
C LYS A 64 -29.23 -13.89 0.42
N PRO A 65 -29.38 -12.56 0.49
CA PRO A 65 -29.77 -11.88 1.72
C PRO A 65 -31.13 -12.36 2.22
N LYS A 66 -31.29 -12.45 3.55
CA LYS A 66 -32.54 -12.85 4.20
C LYS A 66 -33.39 -11.62 4.52
N ASN A 67 -34.70 -11.78 4.54
CA ASN A 67 -35.64 -10.77 5.02
C ASN A 67 -35.70 -10.77 6.56
N SER A 68 -36.46 -9.84 7.13
CA SER A 68 -36.68 -9.75 8.59
C SER A 68 -37.27 -11.02 9.21
N LYS A 69 -37.95 -11.85 8.42
CA LYS A 69 -38.52 -13.15 8.83
C LYS A 69 -37.57 -14.34 8.59
N GLY A 70 -36.31 -14.09 8.21
CA GLY A 70 -35.30 -15.12 7.99
C GLY A 70 -35.38 -15.87 6.67
N ALA A 71 -36.35 -15.58 5.81
CA ALA A 71 -36.49 -16.19 4.48
C ALA A 71 -35.64 -15.45 3.44
N PRO A 72 -35.04 -16.15 2.45
CA PRO A 72 -34.24 -15.50 1.40
C PRO A 72 -35.10 -14.54 0.56
N ARG A 73 -34.57 -13.34 0.27
CA ARG A 73 -35.23 -12.35 -0.57
C ARG A 73 -35.22 -12.82 -2.02
N ARG A 74 -36.41 -12.92 -2.63
CA ARG A 74 -36.56 -13.33 -4.02
C ARG A 74 -35.83 -12.35 -4.95
N GLY A 75 -35.02 -12.89 -5.86
CA GLY A 75 -34.33 -12.11 -6.89
C GLY A 75 -33.19 -11.23 -6.38
N ILE A 76 -32.85 -11.26 -5.08
CA ILE A 76 -31.81 -10.39 -4.51
C ILE A 76 -30.57 -11.21 -4.15
N TYR A 77 -29.42 -10.70 -4.60
CA TYR A 77 -28.12 -11.32 -4.39
C TYR A 77 -27.12 -10.28 -3.91
N ARG A 78 -26.07 -10.76 -3.25
CA ARG A 78 -24.91 -9.95 -2.83
C ARG A 78 -23.62 -10.72 -3.09
N LEU A 79 -22.58 -10.01 -3.51
CA LEU A 79 -21.21 -10.52 -3.53
C LEU A 79 -20.62 -10.47 -2.12
N LYS A 80 -20.12 -11.60 -1.61
CA LYS A 80 -19.44 -11.67 -0.31
C LYS A 80 -18.18 -10.82 -0.37
N ILE A 81 -18.07 -9.89 0.57
CA ILE A 81 -16.83 -9.14 0.77
C ILE A 81 -15.86 -10.11 1.46
N LYS A 82 -14.86 -10.60 0.74
CA LYS A 82 -13.70 -11.22 1.38
C LYS A 82 -13.07 -10.14 2.24
N LYS A 83 -13.19 -10.24 3.57
CA LYS A 83 -12.30 -9.50 4.46
C LYS A 83 -10.91 -9.98 4.08
N VAL A 84 -10.13 -9.11 3.45
CA VAL A 84 -8.68 -9.26 3.45
C VAL A 84 -8.34 -9.22 4.93
N VAL A 85 -8.04 -10.37 5.52
CA VAL A 85 -7.38 -10.39 6.82
C VAL A 85 -6.05 -9.72 6.50
N PRO A 86 -5.77 -8.49 6.99
CA PRO A 86 -4.44 -7.95 6.82
C PRO A 86 -3.50 -9.00 7.39
N ASP A 87 -2.46 -9.38 6.65
CA ASP A 87 -1.37 -10.17 7.23
C ASP A 87 -1.04 -9.53 8.58
N ILE A 88 -0.94 -10.32 9.64
CA ILE A 88 -0.52 -9.82 10.94
C ILE A 88 0.95 -9.49 10.77
N VAL A 89 1.17 -8.28 10.27
CA VAL A 89 2.45 -7.64 10.21
C VAL A 89 2.89 -7.45 11.65
N PRO A 90 3.96 -8.12 12.10
CA PRO A 90 4.47 -7.87 13.44
C PRO A 90 4.82 -6.37 13.52
N PRO A 91 4.45 -5.70 14.63
CA PRO A 91 4.84 -4.31 14.79
C PRO A 91 6.37 -4.21 14.69
N PRO A 92 6.89 -3.13 14.09
CA PRO A 92 8.33 -2.92 13.99
C PRO A 92 8.99 -3.03 15.38
N PRO A 93 10.16 -3.69 15.50
CA PRO A 93 10.85 -3.81 16.78
C PRO A 93 11.28 -2.43 17.29
N THR A 94 11.07 -2.19 18.59
CA THR A 94 11.60 -0.99 19.26
C THR A 94 13.10 -1.17 19.47
N VAL A 95 13.90 -0.26 18.90
CA VAL A 95 15.36 -0.28 19.00
C VAL A 95 15.87 1.05 19.54
N ASN A 96 17.04 1.04 20.16
CA ASN A 96 17.70 2.26 20.62
C ASN A 96 18.01 3.19 19.41
N ALA A 97 18.12 4.49 19.69
CA ALA A 97 18.48 5.54 18.74
C ALA A 97 19.75 5.23 17.94
N LEU A 98 20.75 4.56 18.53
CA LEU A 98 21.98 4.15 17.84
C LEU A 98 21.70 3.27 16.61
N TYR A 99 20.84 2.25 16.75
CA TYR A 99 20.45 1.38 15.64
C TYR A 99 19.66 2.16 14.59
N THR A 100 18.82 3.11 15.01
CA THR A 100 18.05 3.95 14.09
C THR A 100 18.97 4.87 13.28
N GLY A 101 19.96 5.50 13.93
CA GLY A 101 20.98 6.31 13.26
C GLY A 101 21.74 5.48 12.23
N LYS A 102 22.31 4.36 12.68
CA LYS A 102 23.10 3.46 11.82
C LYS A 102 22.31 2.90 10.65
N ALA A 103 21.06 2.48 10.87
CA ALA A 103 20.19 2.00 9.80
C ALA A 103 19.92 3.08 8.74
N GLY A 104 19.76 4.34 9.15
CA GLY A 104 19.63 5.45 8.21
C GLY A 104 20.92 5.73 7.44
N GLU A 105 22.10 5.62 8.06
CA GLU A 105 23.38 5.70 7.33
C GLU A 105 23.49 4.61 6.27
N PHE A 106 23.16 3.36 6.61
CA PHE A 106 23.16 2.26 5.63
C PHE A 106 22.13 2.47 4.52
N ALA A 107 20.97 3.04 4.84
CA ALA A 107 19.96 3.39 3.83
C ALA A 107 20.50 4.43 2.84
N VAL A 108 21.14 5.49 3.33
CA VAL A 108 21.76 6.52 2.49
C VAL A 108 22.88 5.93 1.65
N MET A 109 23.74 5.09 2.24
CA MET A 109 24.80 4.38 1.53
C MET A 109 24.23 3.53 0.38
N ALA A 110 23.17 2.76 0.63
CA ALA A 110 22.51 1.96 -0.39
C ALA A 110 21.96 2.80 -1.55
N GLU A 111 21.30 3.92 -1.26
CA GLU A 111 20.79 4.84 -2.28
C GLU A 111 21.93 5.44 -3.11
N LEU A 112 22.99 5.92 -2.47
CA LEU A 112 24.16 6.47 -3.16
C LEU A 112 24.80 5.45 -4.10
N LEU A 113 24.88 4.18 -3.69
CA LEU A 113 25.32 3.08 -4.55
C LEU A 113 24.39 2.89 -5.77
N PHE A 114 23.07 2.94 -5.59
CA PHE A 114 22.12 2.91 -6.71
C PHE A 114 22.29 4.10 -7.67
N PHE A 115 22.72 5.26 -7.17
CA PHE A 115 23.06 6.43 -7.99
C PHE A 115 24.49 6.38 -8.57
N GLY A 116 25.23 5.29 -8.36
CA GLY A 116 26.56 5.07 -8.93
C GLY A 116 27.69 5.84 -8.23
N PHE A 117 27.50 6.24 -6.96
CA PHE A 117 28.59 6.74 -6.14
C PHE A 117 29.34 5.57 -5.50
N ASN A 118 30.66 5.67 -5.39
CA ASN A 118 31.44 4.80 -4.53
C ASN A 118 31.42 5.37 -3.11
N THR A 119 30.94 4.61 -2.13
CA THR A 119 30.69 5.11 -0.77
C THR A 119 31.40 4.29 0.29
N SER A 120 31.93 4.95 1.32
CA SER A 120 32.61 4.30 2.44
C SER A 120 32.28 4.95 3.79
N TYR A 121 32.38 4.16 4.86
CA TYR A 121 32.38 4.67 6.23
C TYR A 121 33.71 5.33 6.60
N MET A 122 33.63 6.36 7.43
CA MET A 122 34.80 6.89 8.11
C MET A 122 35.11 6.07 9.36
N ALA A 123 36.37 5.68 9.52
CA ALA A 123 36.81 4.89 10.67
C ALA A 123 36.85 5.70 11.97
N VAL A 124 37.00 7.03 11.87
CA VAL A 124 37.02 7.96 12.99
C VAL A 124 35.82 8.87 12.87
N ASP A 125 35.07 9.01 13.97
CA ASP A 125 33.93 9.94 14.06
C ASP A 125 34.45 11.37 14.29
N ASP A 126 34.50 12.13 13.20
CA ASP A 126 34.74 13.58 13.21
C ASP A 126 33.49 14.35 12.72
N GLY A 127 32.29 13.78 12.88
CA GLY A 127 31.06 14.38 12.37
C GLY A 127 30.93 14.31 10.84
N ILE A 128 31.49 13.26 10.23
CA ILE A 128 31.23 12.84 8.86
C ILE A 128 30.88 11.35 8.95
N ASP A 129 29.64 11.01 8.61
CA ASP A 129 29.19 9.62 8.73
C ASP A 129 29.64 8.81 7.49
N LEU A 130 29.60 9.42 6.31
CA LEU A 130 29.89 8.78 5.03
C LEU A 130 30.74 9.69 4.13
N VAL A 131 31.58 9.08 3.32
CA VAL A 131 32.23 9.73 2.17
C VAL A 131 31.73 9.06 0.91
N ALA A 132 31.28 9.87 -0.04
CA ALA A 132 30.88 9.43 -1.38
C ALA A 132 31.83 10.00 -2.44
N ALA A 133 32.17 9.20 -3.43
CA ALA A 133 33.04 9.57 -4.54
C ALA A 133 32.36 9.27 -5.87
N LYS A 134 32.39 10.24 -6.79
CA LYS A 134 31.89 10.09 -8.16
C LYS A 134 32.57 11.10 -9.07
N ASP A 135 32.99 10.67 -10.26
CA ASP A 135 33.63 11.52 -11.28
C ASP A 135 34.80 12.35 -10.72
N ASN A 136 35.64 11.71 -9.90
CA ASN A 136 36.80 12.31 -9.22
C ASN A 136 36.47 13.47 -8.25
N LYS A 137 35.21 13.55 -7.79
CA LYS A 137 34.76 14.46 -6.74
C LYS A 137 34.39 13.67 -5.48
N TYR A 138 34.66 14.27 -4.33
CA TYR A 138 34.37 13.72 -3.02
C TYR A 138 33.33 14.57 -2.30
N PHE A 139 32.41 13.90 -1.62
CA PHE A 139 31.32 14.51 -0.89
C PHE A 139 31.33 13.96 0.54
N HIS A 140 31.43 14.84 1.53
CA HIS A 140 31.27 14.47 2.93
C HIS A 140 29.78 14.49 3.26
N ILE A 141 29.30 13.47 3.95
CA ILE A 141 27.87 13.30 4.21
C ILE A 141 27.66 13.06 5.70
N GLN A 142 26.80 13.89 6.29
CA GLN A 142 26.24 13.69 7.62
C GLN A 142 24.77 13.26 7.48
N VAL A 143 24.43 12.12 8.04
CA VAL A 143 23.08 11.56 8.07
C VAL A 143 22.42 11.87 9.41
N LYS A 144 21.14 12.28 9.35
CA LYS A 144 20.28 12.37 10.53
C LYS A 144 19.00 11.61 10.26
N THR A 145 18.65 10.69 11.14
CA THR A 145 17.49 9.81 10.99
C THR A 145 16.44 10.13 12.03
N ALA A 146 15.19 10.32 11.61
CA ALA A 146 14.07 10.53 12.50
C ALA A 146 12.92 9.57 12.17
N ASN A 147 12.37 8.97 13.21
CA ASN A 147 11.08 8.28 13.13
C ASN A 147 9.95 9.31 13.25
N ILE A 148 8.80 9.01 12.65
CA ILE A 148 7.61 9.83 12.82
C ILE A 148 7.17 9.82 14.28
N SER A 149 6.87 10.99 14.83
CA SER A 149 6.33 11.09 16.18
C SER A 149 4.88 10.62 16.22
N GLU A 150 4.55 9.67 17.09
CA GLU A 150 3.19 9.15 17.25
C GLU A 150 2.19 10.20 17.78
N SER A 151 2.67 11.22 18.52
CA SER A 151 1.79 12.19 19.18
C SER A 151 1.39 13.36 18.29
N ASN A 152 2.21 13.74 17.31
CA ASN A 152 1.95 14.91 16.47
C ASN A 152 2.25 14.72 14.97
N ASN A 153 2.61 13.50 14.56
CA ASN A 153 2.88 13.13 13.17
C ASN A 153 4.00 13.97 12.50
N GLN A 154 4.99 14.42 13.28
CA GLN A 154 6.12 15.23 12.82
C GLN A 154 7.44 14.48 12.91
N TYR A 155 8.40 14.89 12.07
CA TYR A 155 9.80 14.48 12.16
C TYR A 155 10.62 15.62 12.75
N ARG A 156 11.52 15.31 13.69
CA ARG A 156 12.38 16.30 14.34
C ARG A 156 13.85 15.94 14.13
N PHE A 157 14.61 16.92 13.67
CA PHE A 157 16.05 16.85 13.54
C PHE A 157 16.68 18.00 14.33
N THR A 158 17.84 17.73 14.92
CA THR A 158 18.62 18.75 15.64
C THR A 158 20.02 18.80 15.02
N ILE A 159 20.46 19.99 14.66
CA ILE A 159 21.82 20.26 14.18
C ILE A 159 22.46 21.23 15.16
N ASN A 160 23.67 20.92 15.61
CA ASN A 160 24.45 21.84 16.41
C ASN A 160 25.04 22.91 15.50
N GLN A 161 24.71 24.18 15.77
CA GLN A 161 25.19 25.32 14.98
C GLN A 161 26.72 25.36 14.88
N ARG A 162 27.46 25.07 15.95
CA ARG A 162 28.92 25.07 15.93
C ARG A 162 29.47 23.99 15.01
N SER A 163 28.86 22.80 15.00
CA SER A 163 29.24 21.70 14.10
C SER A 163 28.89 21.98 12.65
N TYR A 164 27.84 22.76 12.41
CA TYR A 164 27.47 23.22 11.08
C TYR A 164 28.47 24.27 10.57
N ASP A 165 28.77 25.28 11.39
CA ASP A 165 29.67 26.38 11.03
C ASP A 165 31.14 25.93 10.91
N SER A 166 31.57 24.91 11.67
CA SER A 166 32.95 24.41 11.65
C SER A 166 33.26 23.52 10.45
N LYS A 167 32.26 23.11 9.67
CA LYS A 167 32.43 22.32 8.46
C LYS A 167 32.31 23.24 7.26
N ASP A 168 33.18 23.06 6.27
CA ASP A 168 33.08 23.79 5.01
C ASP A 168 31.75 23.41 4.33
N ALA A 169 30.81 24.35 4.33
CA ALA A 169 29.47 24.18 3.80
C ALA A 169 29.45 23.76 2.31
N SER A 170 30.56 23.96 1.59
CA SER A 170 30.68 23.55 0.18
C SER A 170 30.99 22.07 -0.02
N SER A 171 31.53 21.37 0.99
CA SER A 171 31.96 19.96 0.88
C SER A 171 31.15 18.97 1.73
N THR A 172 30.37 19.48 2.70
CA THR A 172 29.59 18.65 3.64
C THR A 172 28.09 18.78 3.41
N PHE A 173 27.44 17.65 3.14
CA PHE A 173 26.02 17.55 2.87
C PHE A 173 25.28 16.89 4.02
N TYR A 174 24.13 17.44 4.40
CA TYR A 174 23.25 16.84 5.39
C TYR A 174 22.12 16.09 4.70
N ILE A 175 21.96 14.80 5.00
CA ILE A 175 20.88 13.97 4.49
C ILE A 175 19.95 13.59 5.65
N PHE A 176 18.69 14.00 5.53
CA PHE A 176 17.65 13.70 6.49
C PHE A 176 16.85 12.48 6.06
N VAL A 177 16.95 11.40 6.84
CA VAL A 177 16.20 10.17 6.61
C VAL A 177 14.91 10.21 7.43
N LEU A 178 13.78 10.30 6.75
CA LEU A 178 12.45 10.26 7.36
C LEU A 178 11.93 8.83 7.29
N ARG A 179 11.65 8.24 8.46
CA ARG A 179 11.15 6.87 8.57
C ARG A 179 9.69 6.87 9.02
N SER A 180 8.79 6.54 8.11
CA SER A 180 7.39 6.19 8.40
C SER A 180 7.22 4.68 8.43
N CYS A 181 6.38 4.18 9.33
CA CYS A 181 5.87 2.80 9.25
C CYS A 181 4.61 2.78 8.36
N ASN A 182 4.65 1.99 7.28
CA ASN A 182 3.45 1.62 6.51
C ASN A 182 3.34 0.09 6.53
N GLY A 183 2.95 -0.47 7.68
CA GLY A 183 2.99 -1.93 7.89
C GLY A 183 4.41 -2.43 8.23
N PRO A 184 4.91 -3.56 7.66
CA PRO A 184 6.17 -4.19 8.06
C PRO A 184 7.39 -3.51 7.45
N SER A 185 7.16 -2.71 6.40
CA SER A 185 8.18 -2.13 5.57
C SER A 185 8.49 -0.72 6.03
N TYR A 186 9.79 -0.46 6.18
CA TYR A 186 10.29 0.91 6.25
C TYR A 186 10.45 1.40 4.82
N VAL A 187 9.76 2.50 4.51
CA VAL A 187 10.01 3.25 3.28
C VAL A 187 10.94 4.37 3.67
N ASN A 188 12.18 4.31 3.18
CA ASN A 188 13.07 5.47 3.21
C ASN A 188 12.54 6.41 2.12
N ASN A 189 12.01 7.56 2.53
CA ASN A 189 11.56 8.57 1.60
C ASN A 189 12.65 9.65 1.55
N PRO A 190 13.69 9.51 0.69
CA PRO A 190 14.60 10.62 0.49
C PRO A 190 13.78 11.77 -0.08
N ASN A 191 13.77 12.90 0.64
CA ASN A 191 13.05 14.10 0.23
C ASN A 191 13.33 14.40 -1.25
N ARG A 192 12.31 14.28 -2.10
CA ARG A 192 12.30 14.83 -3.45
C ARG A 192 11.95 16.31 -3.32
N GLY A 193 12.91 17.09 -2.85
CA GLY A 193 12.91 18.55 -2.96
C GLY A 193 13.54 18.97 -4.27
#